data_AF-A0A3Q0J3J0-F1
#
_entry.id   AF-A0A3Q0J3J0-F1
#
_cell.length_a   1.000
_cell.length_b   1.000
_cell.length_c   1.000
_cell.angle_alpha   90.00
_cell.angle_beta   90.00
_cell.angle_gamma   90.00
#
_symmetry.space_group_name_H-M   'P 1'
#
loop_
_entity.id
_entity.type
_entity.pdbx_description
1 polymer ?
#
loop_
_entity_poly.entity_id
_entity_poly.type
_entity_poly.pdbx_seq_one_letter_code
_entity_poly.pdbx_strand_id
1 'polypeptide(L)'
;MRNHAVEPLSTFLDFITYSYMIDNIILLITGTLHQRPISELIPKCHPLGSFEQMEAIHVAATPAELYNAVLVDTPLAPFFVDCISEQDLDEMNIEIIRNTLYKAYLEAFYDFCKKLGGTTADTMCEILSVSTYIQLTN
;
A
#
# COMPACT_ATOMS: atom_id res chain seq x y z
N MET A 1 -3.57 9.86 18.20
CA MET A 1 -3.92 8.46 18.55
C MET A 1 -2.74 7.53 18.26
N ARG A 2 -2.17 7.54 17.04
CA ARG A 2 -0.95 6.77 16.71
C ARG A 2 0.27 7.09 17.59
N ASN A 3 0.54 8.36 17.86
CA ASN A 3 1.67 8.79 18.71
C ASN A 3 1.59 8.34 20.18
N HIS A 4 0.46 7.76 20.60
CA HIS A 4 0.24 7.23 21.95
C HIS A 4 0.06 5.71 21.97
N ALA A 5 0.13 5.04 20.81
CA ALA A 5 0.01 3.60 20.72
C ALA A 5 1.39 2.95 20.90
N VAL A 6 1.46 1.94 21.75
CA VAL A 6 2.63 1.06 21.91
C VAL A 6 2.35 -0.28 21.23
N GLU A 7 3.39 -1.08 21.00
CA GLU A 7 3.19 -2.43 20.50
C GLU A 7 2.28 -3.23 21.44
N PRO A 8 1.32 -4.02 20.89
CA PRO A 8 1.13 -4.35 19.47
C PRO A 8 0.16 -3.43 18.69
N LEU A 9 -0.46 -2.45 19.35
CA LEU A 9 -1.47 -1.56 18.74
C LEU A 9 -0.85 -0.61 17.71
N SER A 10 0.40 -0.18 17.91
CA SER A 10 1.13 0.60 16.91
C SER A 10 1.21 -0.15 15.58
N THR A 11 1.65 -1.41 15.56
CA THR A 11 1.73 -2.21 14.34
C THR A 11 0.35 -2.43 13.71
N PHE A 12 -0.70 -2.68 14.51
CA PHE A 12 -2.06 -2.79 14.00
C PHE A 12 -2.53 -1.53 13.26
N LEU A 13 -2.25 -0.37 13.84
CA LEU A 13 -2.58 0.91 13.22
C LEU A 13 -1.72 1.18 11.96
N ASP A 14 -0.51 0.59 11.84
CA ASP A 14 0.31 0.70 10.61
C ASP A 14 -0.34 -0.05 9.47
N PHE A 15 -0.78 -1.29 9.72
CA PHE A 15 -1.49 -2.07 8.72
C PHE A 15 -2.70 -1.33 8.17
N ILE A 16 -3.47 -0.62 9.00
CA ILE A 16 -4.58 0.21 8.51
C ILE A 16 -4.11 1.31 7.54
N THR A 17 -2.94 1.91 7.78
CA THR A 17 -2.40 2.94 6.87
C THR A 17 -1.91 2.36 5.55
N TYR A 18 -1.52 1.08 5.50
CA TYR A 18 -0.97 0.45 4.30
C TYR A 18 -1.97 0.40 3.15
N SER A 19 -3.27 0.22 3.42
CA SER A 19 -4.32 0.30 2.40
C SER A 19 -4.30 1.65 1.68
N TYR A 20 -4.22 2.75 2.44
CA TYR A 20 -4.15 4.09 1.87
C TYR A 20 -2.81 4.38 1.19
N MET A 21 -1.71 3.79 1.68
CA MET A 21 -0.41 3.90 1.01
C MET A 21 -0.43 3.21 -0.36
N ILE A 22 -1.02 2.01 -0.46
CA ILE A 22 -1.16 1.29 -1.74
C ILE A 22 -1.93 2.16 -2.74
N ASP A 23 -3.09 2.70 -2.35
CA ASP A 23 -3.88 3.57 -3.24
C ASP A 23 -3.10 4.82 -3.68
N ASN A 24 -2.37 5.45 -2.76
CA ASN A 24 -1.55 6.62 -3.07
C ASN A 24 -0.42 6.28 -4.06
N ILE A 25 0.25 5.14 -3.88
CA ILE A 25 1.31 4.68 -4.79
C ILE A 25 0.74 4.41 -6.17
N ILE A 26 -0.39 3.69 -6.26
CA ILE A 26 -1.05 3.41 -7.53
C ILE A 26 -1.46 4.72 -8.23
N LEU A 27 -1.99 5.70 -7.49
CA LEU A 27 -2.33 7.02 -8.01
C LEU A 27 -1.09 7.76 -8.57
N LEU A 28 0.03 7.72 -7.85
CA LEU A 28 1.27 8.39 -8.24
C LEU A 28 1.88 7.74 -9.50
N ILE A 29 1.96 6.41 -9.55
CA ILE A 29 2.48 5.68 -10.72
C ILE A 29 1.59 5.94 -11.94
N THR A 30 0.27 5.82 -11.78
CA THR A 30 -0.69 6.07 -12.88
C THR A 30 -0.58 7.50 -13.38
N GLY A 31 -0.51 8.48 -12.49
CA GLY A 31 -0.39 9.88 -12.88
C GLY A 31 0.95 10.18 -13.59
N THR A 32 2.03 9.53 -13.17
CA THR A 32 3.35 9.66 -13.81
C THR A 32 3.35 9.06 -15.22
N LEU A 33 2.69 7.91 -15.44
CA LEU A 33 2.50 7.34 -16.78
C LEU A 33 1.73 8.28 -17.72
N HIS A 34 0.72 8.97 -17.18
CA HIS A 34 -0.02 10.00 -17.91
C HIS A 34 0.74 11.34 -18.01
N GLN A 35 2.02 11.38 -17.66
CA GLN A 35 2.89 12.57 -17.71
C GLN A 35 2.35 13.74 -16.87
N ARG A 36 1.60 13.44 -15.79
CA ARG A 36 1.14 14.45 -14.85
C ARG A 36 2.22 14.74 -13.81
N PRO A 37 2.49 16.02 -13.50
CA PRO A 37 3.48 16.36 -12.50
C PRO A 37 3.02 15.89 -11.12
N ILE A 38 3.94 15.31 -10.34
CA ILE A 38 3.64 14.74 -9.03
C ILE A 38 3.11 15.79 -8.05
N SER A 39 3.53 17.05 -8.20
CA SER A 39 3.00 18.19 -7.44
C SER A 39 1.48 18.38 -7.57
N GLU A 40 0.87 17.93 -8.68
CA GLU A 40 -0.59 17.95 -8.87
C GLU A 40 -1.29 16.69 -8.32
N LEU A 41 -0.55 15.60 -8.16
CA LEU A 41 -1.06 14.33 -7.65
C LEU A 41 -1.06 14.29 -6.12
N ILE A 42 -0.05 14.89 -5.49
CA ILE A 42 0.10 14.94 -4.03
C ILE A 42 -1.12 15.48 -3.29
N PRO A 43 -1.75 16.60 -3.72
CA PRO A 43 -2.96 17.09 -3.07
C PRO A 43 -4.16 16.12 -3.17
N LYS A 44 -4.09 15.14 -4.07
CA LYS A 44 -5.13 14.10 -4.27
C LYS A 44 -4.83 12.83 -3.48
N CYS A 45 -3.63 12.68 -2.92
CA CYS A 45 -3.29 11.56 -2.06
C CYS A 45 -4.07 11.61 -0.75
N HIS A 46 -4.44 10.45 -0.22
CA HIS A 46 -5.12 10.34 1.06
C HIS A 46 -4.13 10.62 2.21
N PRO A 47 -4.46 11.51 3.17
CA PRO A 47 -3.54 11.93 4.22
C PRO A 47 -3.14 10.82 5.20
N LEU A 48 -3.90 9.72 5.29
CA LEU A 48 -3.51 8.55 6.09
C LEU A 48 -2.45 7.66 5.42
N GLY A 49 -2.26 7.80 4.11
CA GLY A 49 -1.27 7.07 3.34
C GLY A 49 -0.07 7.92 2.94
N SER A 50 0.12 9.09 3.58
CA SER A 50 1.32 9.91 3.37
C SER A 50 2.52 9.26 4.05
N PHE A 51 3.68 9.30 3.41
CA PHE A 51 4.94 8.78 3.95
C PHE A 51 5.98 9.91 4.04
N GLU A 52 6.92 9.77 4.98
CA GLU A 52 7.84 10.85 5.37
C GLU A 52 8.71 11.37 4.22
N GLN A 53 9.10 10.52 3.27
CA GLN A 53 9.93 10.91 2.11
C GLN A 53 9.12 11.35 0.86
N MET A 54 7.96 12.00 1.01
CA MET A 54 7.28 12.62 -0.16
C MET A 54 8.16 13.59 -0.95
N GLU A 55 9.18 14.19 -0.33
CA GLU A 55 10.16 15.05 -1.02
C GLU A 55 11.05 14.27 -2.00
N ALA A 56 11.43 13.02 -1.71
CA ALA A 56 12.23 12.19 -2.61
C ALA A 56 11.44 11.83 -3.88
N ILE A 57 10.13 11.71 -3.75
CA ILE A 57 9.21 11.45 -4.85
C ILE A 57 9.08 12.63 -5.81
N HIS A 58 9.24 13.88 -5.35
CA HIS A 58 9.22 15.03 -6.24
C HIS A 58 10.33 14.99 -7.31
N VAL A 59 11.39 14.22 -7.06
CA VAL A 59 12.55 14.10 -7.96
C VAL A 59 12.36 13.01 -9.00
N ALA A 60 11.43 12.06 -8.77
CA ALA A 60 11.14 10.99 -9.72
C ALA A 60 10.46 11.55 -10.97
N ALA A 61 11.09 11.40 -12.12
CA ALA A 61 10.55 11.80 -13.42
C ALA A 61 9.98 10.61 -14.21
N THR A 62 10.33 9.39 -13.80
CA THR A 62 9.87 8.15 -14.44
C THR A 62 9.10 7.26 -13.46
N PRO A 63 8.15 6.43 -13.95
CA PRO A 63 7.48 5.43 -13.10
C PRO A 63 8.44 4.46 -12.42
N ALA A 64 9.56 4.13 -13.07
CA ALA A 64 10.61 3.26 -12.54
C ALA A 64 11.36 3.91 -11.37
N GLU A 65 11.71 5.20 -11.46
CA GLU A 65 12.31 5.94 -10.34
C GLU A 65 11.34 6.05 -9.16
N LEU A 66 10.05 6.30 -9.45
CA LEU A 66 9.02 6.36 -8.44
C LEU A 66 8.84 5.00 -7.74
N TYR A 67 8.83 3.92 -8.51
CA TYR A 67 8.78 2.56 -7.99
C TYR A 67 9.96 2.27 -7.06
N ASN A 68 11.18 2.59 -7.48
CA ASN A 68 12.38 2.40 -6.67
C ASN A 68 12.38 3.26 -5.40
N ALA A 69 11.92 4.52 -5.47
CA ALA A 69 11.79 5.37 -4.31
C ALA A 69 10.80 4.79 -3.28
N VAL A 70 9.65 4.31 -3.77
CA VAL A 70 8.63 3.67 -2.92
C VAL A 70 9.16 2.36 -2.31
N LEU A 71 9.87 1.54 -3.08
CA LEU A 71 10.46 0.29 -2.61
C LEU A 71 11.50 0.47 -1.51
N VAL A 72 12.27 1.56 -1.56
CA VAL A 72 13.35 1.78 -0.58
C VAL A 72 12.79 2.33 0.73
N ASP A 73 11.78 3.20 0.66
CA ASP A 73 11.36 4.01 1.80
C ASP A 73 10.03 3.58 2.43
N THR A 74 9.28 2.65 1.82
CA THR A 74 7.98 2.20 2.36
C THR A 74 8.06 0.79 2.96
N PRO A 75 7.30 0.51 4.04
CA PRO A 75 7.18 -0.84 4.59
C PRO A 75 6.44 -1.80 3.66
N LEU A 76 6.00 -1.33 2.48
CA LEU A 76 5.38 -2.14 1.45
C LEU A 76 6.39 -2.88 0.56
N ALA A 77 7.68 -2.52 0.64
CA ALA A 77 8.75 -3.14 -0.14
C ALA A 77 8.67 -4.67 -0.24
N PRO A 78 8.42 -5.42 0.86
CA PRO A 78 8.34 -6.88 0.80
C PRO A 78 7.20 -7.39 -0.08
N PHE A 79 6.11 -6.63 -0.22
CA PHE A 79 4.97 -7.00 -1.05
C PHE A 79 5.20 -6.68 -2.54
N PHE A 80 6.09 -5.75 -2.85
CA PHE A 80 6.36 -5.31 -4.22
C PHE A 80 7.41 -6.16 -4.93
N VAL A 81 8.44 -6.62 -4.22
CA VAL A 81 9.57 -7.39 -4.78
C VAL A 81 9.13 -8.67 -5.49
N ASP A 82 8.09 -9.33 -4.99
CA ASP A 82 7.57 -10.57 -5.57
C ASP A 82 6.47 -10.34 -6.62
N CYS A 83 6.01 -9.09 -6.80
CA CYS A 83 4.80 -8.77 -7.56
C CYS A 83 5.03 -7.98 -8.85
N ILE A 84 6.14 -7.24 -8.99
CA ILE A 84 6.33 -6.31 -10.12
C ILE A 84 7.73 -6.45 -10.70
N SER A 85 7.82 -6.72 -12.01
CA SER A 85 9.02 -6.42 -12.78
C SER A 85 8.94 -5.01 -13.36
N GLU A 86 10.06 -4.32 -13.55
CA GLU A 86 10.11 -2.96 -14.10
C GLU A 86 9.44 -2.83 -15.49
N GLN A 87 9.29 -3.95 -16.19
CA GLN A 87 8.61 -4.08 -17.49
C GLN A 87 7.08 -4.14 -17.36
N ASP A 88 6.56 -4.42 -16.16
CA ASP A 88 5.13 -4.50 -15.88
C ASP A 88 4.52 -3.15 -15.50
N LEU A 89 5.29 -2.05 -15.53
CA LEU A 89 4.81 -0.69 -15.22
C LEU A 89 4.04 -0.05 -16.40
N ASP A 90 3.03 -0.76 -16.91
CA ASP A 90 2.10 -0.29 -17.95
C ASP A 90 0.67 -0.15 -17.38
N GLU A 91 -0.16 0.70 -18.00
CA GLU A 91 -1.54 0.99 -17.56
C GLU A 91 -2.40 -0.26 -17.32
N MET A 92 -2.30 -1.26 -18.21
CA MET A 92 -3.04 -2.52 -18.10
C MET A 92 -2.60 -3.37 -16.90
N ASN A 93 -1.36 -3.19 -16.46
CA ASN A 93 -0.76 -3.95 -15.38
C ASN A 93 -0.92 -3.25 -14.03
N ILE A 94 -1.15 -1.94 -13.98
CA ILE A 94 -1.32 -1.21 -12.71
C ILE A 94 -2.50 -1.74 -11.88
N GLU A 95 -3.61 -2.08 -12.52
CA GLU A 95 -4.75 -2.65 -11.78
C GLU A 95 -4.44 -4.04 -11.24
N ILE A 96 -3.69 -4.85 -12.00
CA ILE A 96 -3.22 -6.17 -11.57
C ILE A 96 -2.26 -6.00 -10.39
N ILE A 97 -1.33 -5.05 -10.49
CA ILE A 97 -0.39 -4.66 -9.44
C ILE A 97 -1.15 -4.27 -8.17
N ARG A 98 -2.14 -3.38 -8.29
CA ARG A 98 -2.99 -2.95 -7.16
C ARG A 98 -3.62 -4.16 -6.48
N ASN A 99 -4.28 -5.04 -7.23
CA ASN A 99 -4.98 -6.19 -6.68
C ASN A 99 -3.99 -7.19 -6.03
N THR A 100 -2.82 -7.38 -6.63
CA THR A 100 -1.78 -8.27 -6.09
C THR A 100 -1.20 -7.74 -4.78
N LEU A 101 -0.91 -6.44 -4.72
CA LEU A 101 -0.47 -5.76 -3.49
C LEU A 101 -1.53 -5.81 -2.40
N TYR A 102 -2.78 -5.54 -2.75
CA TYR A 102 -3.90 -5.63 -1.81
C TYR A 102 -4.05 -7.04 -1.26
N LYS A 103 -3.91 -8.07 -2.11
CA LYS A 103 -3.95 -9.46 -1.67
C LYS A 103 -2.83 -9.78 -0.68
N ALA A 104 -1.59 -9.45 -1.02
CA ALA A 104 -0.43 -9.72 -0.16
C ALA A 104 -0.53 -8.96 1.18
N TYR A 105 -0.99 -7.70 1.14
CA TYR A 105 -1.30 -6.89 2.32
C TYR A 105 -2.37 -7.54 3.20
N LEU A 106 -3.49 -7.99 2.62
CA LEU A 106 -4.58 -8.62 3.37
C LEU A 106 -4.17 -9.94 3.99
N GLU A 107 -3.37 -10.75 3.29
CA GLU A 107 -2.81 -12.01 3.82
C GLU A 107 -1.89 -11.74 5.02
N ALA A 108 -0.97 -10.78 4.89
CA ALA A 108 -0.09 -10.39 5.99
C ALA A 108 -0.84 -9.79 7.18
N PHE A 109 -1.88 -9.00 6.93
CA PHE A 109 -2.68 -8.40 7.99
C PHE A 109 -3.54 -9.44 8.70
N TYR A 110 -4.08 -10.42 7.97
CA TYR A 110 -4.79 -11.56 8.54
C TYR A 110 -3.89 -12.38 9.46
N ASP A 111 -2.68 -12.72 9.01
CA ASP A 111 -1.72 -13.47 9.81
C ASP A 111 -1.27 -12.70 11.06
N PHE A 112 -1.11 -11.38 10.95
CA PHE A 112 -0.85 -10.51 12.09
C PHE A 112 -2.00 -10.53 13.10
N CYS A 113 -3.26 -10.37 12.65
CA CYS A 113 -4.44 -10.43 13.53
C CYS A 113 -4.58 -11.79 14.21
N LYS A 114 -4.31 -12.88 13.48
CA LYS A 114 -4.32 -14.25 14.02
C LYS A 114 -3.24 -14.46 15.08
N LYS A 115 -2.07 -13.85 14.90
CA LYS A 115 -0.97 -13.88 15.89
C LYS A 115 -1.29 -13.10 17.16
N LEU A 116 -2.06 -12.01 17.07
CA LEU A 116 -2.52 -11.24 18.24
C LEU A 116 -3.49 -12.03 19.11
N GLY A 117 -4.34 -12.86 18.49
CA GLY A 117 -5.29 -13.71 19.20
C GLY A 117 -6.41 -12.93 19.93
N GLY A 118 -7.23 -13.67 20.67
CA GLY A 118 -8.34 -13.13 21.45
C GLY A 118 -9.43 -12.50 20.58
N THR A 119 -10.19 -11.56 21.16
CA THR A 119 -11.33 -10.92 20.50
C THR A 119 -10.94 -10.14 19.24
N THR A 120 -9.72 -9.61 19.17
CA THR A 120 -9.20 -8.92 17.98
C THR A 120 -9.04 -9.88 16.81
N ALA A 121 -8.54 -11.10 17.06
CA ALA A 121 -8.46 -12.12 16.02
C ALA A 121 -9.86 -12.53 15.55
N ASP A 122 -10.78 -12.83 16.47
CA ASP A 122 -12.11 -13.33 16.11
C ASP A 122 -12.89 -12.32 15.25
N THR A 123 -12.86 -11.05 15.63
CA THR A 123 -13.57 -9.98 14.91
C THR A 123 -12.86 -9.56 13.63
N MET A 124 -11.54 -9.31 13.70
CA MET A 124 -10.83 -8.75 12.56
C MET A 124 -10.55 -9.79 11.47
N CYS A 125 -10.28 -11.05 11.83
CA CYS A 125 -10.11 -12.12 10.84
C CYS A 125 -11.39 -12.36 10.04
N GLU A 126 -12.57 -12.24 10.66
CA GLU A 126 -13.86 -12.34 9.97
C GLU A 126 -14.02 -11.21 8.95
N ILE A 127 -13.78 -9.96 9.35
CA ILE A 127 -13.86 -8.78 8.47
C ILE A 127 -12.87 -8.89 7.30
N LEU A 128 -11.63 -9.29 7.58
CA LEU A 128 -10.59 -9.45 6.57
C LEU A 128 -10.92 -10.60 5.60
N SER A 129 -11.46 -11.71 6.09
CA SER A 129 -11.86 -12.83 5.22
C SER A 129 -12.92 -12.44 4.19
N VAL A 130 -13.88 -11.60 4.57
CA VAL A 130 -14.90 -11.05 3.66
C VAL A 130 -14.26 -10.09 2.65
N SER A 131 -13.33 -9.24 3.11
CA SER A 131 -12.64 -8.27 2.25
C SER A 131 -11.77 -8.96 1.20
N THR A 132 -11.05 -10.03 1.57
CA THR A 132 -10.26 -10.85 0.64
C THR A 132 -11.14 -11.58 -0.37
N TYR A 133 -12.31 -12.09 0.05
CA TYR A 133 -13.25 -12.75 -0.84
C TYR A 133 -13.80 -11.80 -1.92
N ILE A 134 -14.12 -10.55 -1.54
CA ILE A 134 -14.59 -9.50 -2.46
C ILE A 134 -13.49 -9.09 -3.47
N GLN A 135 -12.23 -9.05 -3.04
CA GLN A 135 -11.09 -8.77 -3.92
C GLN A 135 -10.80 -9.88 -4.94
N LEU A 136 -11.10 -11.15 -4.63
CA LEU A 136 -10.92 -12.28 -5.57
C LEU A 136 -12.07 -12.45 -6.57
N THR A 137 -13.20 -11.77 -6.35
CA THR A 137 -14.41 -11.89 -7.18
C THR A 137 -14.64 -10.72 -8.13
N ASN A 138 -13.79 -9.69 -8.10
CA ASN A 138 -13.74 -8.58 -9.07
C ASN A 138 -12.43 -8.62 -9.85
#